data_AF-A0A8D1YZ99-F1
#
_entry.id   AF-A0A8D1YZ99-F1
#
_cell.length_a   1.000
_cell.length_b   1.000
_cell.length_c   1.000
_cell.angle_alpha   90.00
_cell.angle_beta   90.00
_cell.angle_gamma   90.00
#
_symmetry.space_group_name_H-M   'P 1'
#
loop_
_entity.id
_entity.type
_entity.pdbx_description
1 polymer ?
#
loop_
_entity_poly.entity_id
_entity_poly.type
_entity_poly.pdbx_seq_one_letter_code
_entity_poly.pdbx_strand_id
1 'polypeptide(L)'
;MKRQRIITQMREKGKTPENQLSNEEILSLQKKDFRLSMPKMMQDVGNKLEAKMDNLQETLSKEIRDIKLQQEEMQNTITEIKNALEAANSRIQEAEEQISEMEDRLVEITDAEQKREKQLKKNEESLREPWDNVKHTNIRIIGMPEGEEREKGTEKIFQEIIAENFPNMGKESLTQIQEAQ
;
A
#
# COMPACT_ATOMS: atom_id res chain seq x y z
N MET A 1 -6.93 -79.83 -128.00
CA MET A 1 -7.20 -78.38 -128.10
C MET A 1 -7.69 -77.86 -126.76
N LYS A 2 -7.06 -76.80 -126.26
CA LYS A 2 -7.34 -76.12 -124.97
C LYS A 2 -8.76 -75.57 -124.91
N ARG A 3 -9.40 -75.56 -123.73
CA ARG A 3 -10.04 -74.36 -123.13
C ARG A 3 -10.10 -74.46 -121.60
N GLN A 4 -9.45 -73.50 -120.96
CA GLN A 4 -9.45 -73.16 -119.53
C GLN A 4 -10.82 -72.66 -119.07
N ARG A 5 -11.17 -72.84 -117.79
CA ARG A 5 -11.88 -71.82 -117.01
C ARG A 5 -11.48 -71.87 -115.53
N ILE A 6 -11.09 -70.70 -115.04
CA ILE A 6 -10.47 -70.44 -113.74
C ILE A 6 -11.56 -70.01 -112.73
N ILE A 7 -11.35 -70.43 -111.47
CA ILE A 7 -12.09 -70.07 -110.26
C ILE A 7 -11.75 -68.64 -109.83
N THR A 8 -12.72 -67.85 -109.37
CA THR A 8 -12.44 -66.68 -108.53
C THR A 8 -13.54 -66.55 -107.47
N GLN A 9 -13.20 -66.95 -106.23
CA GLN A 9 -13.95 -66.62 -105.02
C GLN A 9 -13.63 -65.18 -104.63
N MET A 10 -14.66 -64.36 -104.38
CA MET A 10 -14.49 -63.03 -103.82
C MET A 10 -14.10 -63.15 -102.35
N ARG A 11 -12.86 -62.73 -102.06
CA ARG A 11 -12.28 -62.59 -100.72
C ARG A 11 -12.90 -61.37 -100.04
N GLU A 12 -13.69 -61.61 -98.99
CA GLU A 12 -14.07 -60.58 -98.03
C GLU A 12 -12.81 -59.98 -97.41
N LYS A 13 -12.64 -58.67 -97.59
CA LYS A 13 -11.49 -57.92 -97.11
C LYS A 13 -11.58 -57.75 -95.59
N GLY A 14 -10.58 -58.31 -94.92
CA GLY A 14 -9.85 -57.74 -93.79
C GLY A 14 -10.64 -56.92 -92.78
N LYS A 15 -11.14 -57.60 -91.74
CA LYS A 15 -11.13 -57.00 -90.40
C LYS A 15 -9.67 -56.94 -89.95
N THR A 16 -9.09 -55.75 -89.93
CA THR A 16 -7.89 -55.45 -89.15
C THR A 16 -8.11 -55.96 -87.72
N PRO A 17 -7.17 -56.72 -87.12
CA PRO A 17 -7.25 -56.96 -85.69
C PRO A 17 -7.01 -55.61 -85.02
N GLU A 18 -8.02 -55.10 -84.32
CA GLU A 18 -7.80 -54.07 -83.31
C GLU A 18 -6.63 -54.52 -82.45
N ASN A 19 -5.62 -53.67 -82.33
CA ASN A 19 -4.42 -53.93 -81.57
C ASN A 19 -4.81 -53.93 -80.09
N GLN A 20 -5.41 -55.03 -79.62
CA GLN A 20 -5.77 -55.23 -78.23
C GLN A 20 -4.47 -55.44 -77.46
N LEU A 21 -4.07 -54.41 -76.71
CA LEU A 21 -2.96 -54.46 -75.76
C LEU A 21 -3.05 -55.73 -74.94
N SER A 22 -1.95 -56.49 -74.87
CA SER A 22 -1.94 -57.72 -74.11
C SER A 22 -2.04 -57.41 -72.61
N ASN A 23 -2.61 -58.33 -71.82
CA ASN A 23 -2.70 -58.16 -70.36
C ASN A 23 -1.33 -57.89 -69.71
N GLU A 24 -0.23 -58.37 -70.31
CA GLU A 24 1.14 -58.11 -69.84
C GLU A 24 1.60 -56.67 -70.12
N GLU A 25 1.22 -56.08 -71.25
CA GLU A 25 1.54 -54.68 -71.57
C GLU A 25 0.77 -53.71 -70.66
N ILE A 26 -0.51 -53.98 -70.38
CA ILE A 26 -1.36 -53.22 -69.46
C ILE A 26 -0.76 -53.26 -68.04
N LEU A 27 -0.37 -54.44 -67.56
CA LEU A 27 0.26 -54.61 -66.26
C LEU A 27 1.61 -53.86 -66.18
N SER A 28 2.38 -53.82 -67.27
CA SER A 28 3.66 -53.10 -67.33
C SER A 28 3.49 -51.57 -67.24
N LEU A 29 2.44 -51.03 -67.87
CA LEU A 29 2.10 -49.60 -67.86
C LEU A 29 1.64 -49.19 -66.45
N GLN A 30 0.72 -49.93 -65.83
CA GLN A 30 0.28 -49.67 -64.45
C GLN A 30 1.45 -49.70 -63.44
N LYS A 31 2.40 -50.62 -63.63
CA LYS A 31 3.61 -50.73 -62.79
C LYS A 31 4.61 -49.60 -63.05
N LYS A 32 4.59 -48.98 -64.22
CA LYS A 32 5.35 -47.75 -64.54
C LYS A 32 4.66 -46.51 -63.94
N ASP A 33 3.34 -46.41 -64.04
CA ASP A 33 2.55 -45.32 -63.47
C ASP A 33 2.66 -45.28 -61.94
N PHE A 34 2.55 -46.44 -61.29
CA PHE A 34 2.77 -46.55 -59.84
C PHE A 34 4.21 -46.15 -59.46
N ARG A 35 5.20 -46.56 -60.24
CA ARG A 35 6.61 -46.17 -60.04
C ARG A 35 6.84 -44.67 -60.18
N LEU A 36 6.04 -43.97 -60.97
CA LEU A 36 6.12 -42.51 -61.13
C LEU A 36 5.30 -41.75 -60.06
N SER A 37 4.16 -42.33 -59.65
CA SER A 37 3.24 -41.74 -58.67
C SER A 37 3.79 -41.75 -57.25
N MET A 38 4.42 -42.84 -56.82
CA MET A 38 4.93 -43.00 -55.45
C MET A 38 5.96 -41.93 -55.05
N PRO A 39 7.00 -41.63 -55.86
CA PRO A 39 7.96 -40.58 -55.54
C PRO A 39 7.32 -39.20 -55.36
N LYS A 40 6.31 -38.88 -56.18
CA LYS A 40 5.60 -37.59 -56.11
C LYS A 40 4.78 -37.45 -54.82
N MET A 41 4.07 -38.51 -54.43
CA MET A 41 3.37 -38.56 -53.14
C MET A 41 4.34 -38.47 -51.95
N MET A 42 5.50 -39.14 -52.03
CA MET A 42 6.53 -39.05 -50.98
C MET A 42 7.11 -37.63 -50.89
N GLN A 43 7.34 -36.96 -52.02
CA GLN A 43 7.80 -35.57 -52.06
C GLN A 43 6.78 -34.62 -51.44
N ASP A 44 5.50 -34.73 -51.81
CA ASP A 44 4.44 -33.89 -51.24
C ASP A 44 4.32 -34.07 -49.72
N VAL A 45 4.44 -35.31 -49.23
CA VAL A 45 4.48 -35.61 -47.79
C VAL A 45 5.72 -35.01 -47.14
N GLY A 46 6.89 -35.12 -47.77
CA GLY A 46 8.14 -34.52 -47.31
C GLY A 46 8.04 -33.01 -47.17
N ASN A 47 7.61 -32.31 -48.22
CA ASN A 47 7.41 -30.86 -48.24
C ASN A 47 6.40 -30.41 -47.17
N LYS A 48 5.32 -31.18 -46.96
CA LYS A 48 4.32 -30.88 -45.93
C LYS A 48 4.86 -31.08 -44.52
N LEU A 49 5.76 -32.05 -44.31
CA LEU A 49 6.43 -32.27 -43.04
C LEU A 49 7.44 -31.15 -42.76
N GLU A 50 8.22 -30.76 -43.77
CA GLU A 50 9.21 -29.68 -43.68
C GLU A 50 8.55 -28.35 -43.33
N ALA A 51 7.47 -27.97 -44.03
CA ALA A 51 6.71 -26.76 -43.70
C ALA A 51 6.14 -26.75 -42.28
N LYS A 52 5.70 -27.92 -41.76
CA LYS A 52 5.26 -28.04 -40.37
C LYS A 52 6.44 -27.91 -39.39
N MET A 53 7.61 -28.42 -39.75
CA MET A 53 8.82 -28.34 -38.93
C MET A 53 9.32 -26.89 -38.85
N ASP A 54 9.34 -26.18 -39.97
CA ASP A 54 9.71 -24.76 -40.02
C ASP A 54 8.75 -23.90 -39.19
N ASN A 55 7.45 -24.11 -39.32
CA ASN A 55 6.44 -23.40 -38.53
C ASN A 55 6.60 -23.66 -37.02
N LEU A 56 6.86 -24.92 -36.64
CA LEU A 56 7.12 -25.28 -35.24
C LEU A 56 8.40 -24.62 -34.73
N GLN A 57 9.48 -24.64 -35.52
CA GLN A 57 10.74 -24.01 -35.17
C GLN A 57 10.59 -22.49 -35.00
N GLU A 58 9.86 -21.83 -35.89
CA GLU A 58 9.59 -20.39 -35.80
C GLU A 58 8.78 -20.06 -34.54
N THR A 59 7.72 -20.84 -34.27
CA THR A 59 6.87 -20.66 -33.08
C THR A 59 7.67 -20.83 -31.79
N LEU A 60 8.42 -21.92 -31.66
CA LEU A 60 9.27 -22.16 -30.49
C LEU A 60 10.34 -21.07 -30.32
N SER A 61 10.95 -20.63 -31.42
CA SER A 61 11.98 -19.57 -31.38
C SER A 61 11.41 -18.22 -30.94
N LYS A 62 10.15 -17.94 -31.30
CA LYS A 62 9.43 -16.75 -30.83
C LYS A 62 9.11 -16.86 -29.35
N GLU A 63 8.50 -17.97 -28.92
CA GLU A 63 8.15 -18.20 -27.50
C GLU A 63 9.38 -18.13 -26.58
N ILE A 64 10.51 -18.72 -26.98
CA ILE A 64 11.77 -18.64 -26.21
C ILE A 64 12.25 -17.18 -26.07
N ARG A 65 12.12 -16.36 -27.12
CA ARG A 65 12.50 -14.94 -27.05
C ARG A 65 11.58 -14.17 -26.11
N ASP A 66 10.28 -14.40 -26.21
CA ASP A 66 9.28 -13.72 -25.38
C ASP A 66 9.47 -14.09 -23.90
N ILE A 67 9.70 -15.37 -23.58
CA ILE A 67 9.99 -15.83 -22.21
C ILE A 67 11.27 -15.19 -21.67
N LYS A 68 12.33 -15.09 -22.48
CA LYS A 68 13.58 -14.45 -22.06
C LYS A 68 13.39 -12.98 -21.72
N LEU A 69 12.62 -12.26 -22.54
CA LEU A 69 12.33 -10.84 -22.29
C LEU A 69 11.55 -10.67 -20.98
N GLN A 70 10.51 -11.49 -20.76
CA GLN A 70 9.74 -11.47 -19.51
C GLN A 70 10.60 -11.82 -18.28
N GLN A 71 11.56 -12.74 -18.42
CA GLN A 71 12.50 -13.07 -17.35
C GLN A 71 13.39 -11.87 -16.99
N GLU A 72 13.89 -11.12 -17.97
CA GLU A 72 14.71 -9.93 -17.76
C GLU A 72 13.92 -8.81 -17.05
N GLU A 73 12.70 -8.54 -17.50
CA GLU A 73 11.79 -7.57 -16.87
C GLU A 73 11.51 -7.94 -15.40
N MET A 74 11.26 -9.23 -15.13
CA MET A 74 11.04 -9.72 -13.77
C MET A 74 12.29 -9.54 -12.89
N GLN A 75 13.49 -9.80 -13.40
CA GLN A 75 14.74 -9.61 -12.65
C GLN A 75 14.98 -8.14 -12.30
N ASN A 76 14.69 -7.22 -13.24
CA ASN A 76 14.78 -5.79 -12.99
C ASN A 76 13.80 -5.36 -11.89
N THR A 77 12.55 -5.81 -11.98
CA THR A 77 11.51 -5.51 -10.97
C THR A 77 11.89 -6.05 -9.59
N ILE A 78 12.43 -7.27 -9.52
CA ILE A 78 12.91 -7.86 -8.25
C ILE A 78 14.04 -7.00 -7.65
N THR A 79 14.94 -6.49 -8.48
CA THR A 79 16.06 -5.66 -8.04
C THR A 79 15.57 -4.31 -7.49
N GLU A 80 14.60 -3.68 -8.17
CA GLU A 80 13.97 -2.45 -7.69
C GLU A 80 13.26 -2.65 -6.34
N ILE A 81 12.49 -3.74 -6.21
CA ILE A 81 11.81 -4.11 -4.95
C ILE A 81 12.83 -4.31 -3.83
N LYS A 82 13.94 -5.01 -4.10
CA LYS A 82 14.99 -5.25 -3.11
C LYS A 82 15.60 -3.94 -2.61
N ASN A 83 15.92 -3.02 -3.52
CA ASN A 83 16.50 -1.72 -3.15
C ASN A 83 15.50 -0.86 -2.35
N ALA A 84 14.23 -0.87 -2.76
CA ALA A 84 13.18 -0.16 -2.02
C ALA A 84 12.97 -0.73 -0.61
N LEU A 85 13.06 -2.06 -0.46
CA LEU A 85 12.97 -2.73 0.83
C LEU A 85 14.15 -2.36 1.74
N GLU A 86 15.37 -2.34 1.21
CA GLU A 86 16.57 -1.94 1.96
C GLU A 86 16.47 -0.48 2.43
N ALA A 87 16.05 0.43 1.55
CA ALA A 87 15.83 1.83 1.90
C ALA A 87 14.72 2.01 2.95
N ALA A 88 13.64 1.24 2.86
CA ALA A 88 12.58 1.24 3.86
C ALA A 88 13.10 0.74 5.22
N ASN A 89 13.94 -0.30 5.22
CA ASN A 89 14.51 -0.87 6.44
C ASN A 89 15.41 0.13 7.17
N SER A 90 16.28 0.85 6.44
CA SER A 90 17.10 1.91 7.04
C SER A 90 16.26 3.03 7.66
N ARG A 91 15.17 3.43 7.01
CA ARG A 91 14.25 4.45 7.54
C ARG A 91 13.52 3.99 8.81
N ILE A 92 13.17 2.70 8.89
CA ILE A 92 12.56 2.12 10.09
C ILE A 92 13.55 2.14 11.24
N GLN A 93 14.80 1.73 11.02
CA GLN A 93 15.84 1.77 12.06
C GLN A 93 16.09 3.18 12.59
N GLU A 94 16.16 4.18 11.70
CA GLU A 94 16.28 5.58 12.10
C GLU A 94 15.07 6.04 12.96
N ALA A 95 13.86 5.65 12.56
CA ALA A 95 12.65 5.98 13.32
C ALA A 95 12.62 5.30 14.70
N GLU A 96 13.09 4.04 14.80
CA GLU A 96 13.21 3.32 16.07
C GLU A 96 14.18 4.03 17.02
N GLU A 97 15.35 4.46 16.53
CA GLU A 97 16.31 5.22 17.32
C GLU A 97 15.72 6.55 17.82
N GLN A 98 15.02 7.30 16.95
CA GLN A 98 14.36 8.55 17.34
C GLN A 98 13.26 8.32 18.38
N ILE A 99 12.49 7.24 18.27
CA ILE A 99 11.47 6.90 19.26
C ILE A 99 12.12 6.62 20.61
N SER A 100 13.20 5.83 20.66
CA SER A 100 13.92 5.56 21.91
C SER A 100 14.47 6.84 22.56
N GLU A 101 15.05 7.76 21.78
CA GLU A 101 15.49 9.05 22.31
C GLU A 101 14.32 9.88 22.88
N MET A 102 13.16 9.86 22.19
CA MET A 102 11.97 10.55 22.68
C MET A 102 11.41 9.92 23.96
N GLU A 103 11.43 8.59 24.08
CA GLU A 103 11.02 7.88 25.30
C GLU A 103 11.88 8.30 26.50
N ASP A 104 13.21 8.34 26.34
CA ASP A 104 14.13 8.79 27.38
C ASP A 104 13.83 10.25 27.80
N ARG A 105 13.64 11.14 26.81
CA ARG A 105 13.29 12.55 27.08
C ARG A 105 11.95 12.70 27.80
N LEU A 106 10.96 11.86 27.51
CA LEU A 106 9.65 11.90 28.17
C LEU A 106 9.76 11.51 29.65
N VAL A 107 10.64 10.56 29.98
CA VAL A 107 10.93 10.20 31.39
C VAL A 107 11.51 11.40 32.13
N GLU A 108 12.52 12.08 31.55
CA GLU A 108 13.11 13.28 32.16
C GLU A 108 12.10 14.42 32.38
N ILE A 109 11.22 14.66 31.41
CA ILE A 109 10.16 15.68 31.51
C ILE A 109 9.19 15.34 32.65
N THR A 110 8.80 14.07 32.76
CA THR A 110 7.89 13.60 33.81
C THR A 110 8.50 13.81 35.20
N ASP A 111 9.77 13.46 35.38
CA ASP A 111 10.48 13.67 36.65
C ASP A 111 10.61 15.17 36.99
N ALA A 112 10.91 16.00 35.99
CA ALA A 112 11.00 17.45 36.17
C ALA A 112 9.64 18.06 36.55
N GLU A 113 8.54 17.59 35.97
CA GLU A 113 7.19 18.02 36.27
C GLU A 113 6.78 17.64 37.70
N GLN A 114 7.02 16.40 38.12
CA GLN A 114 6.77 15.97 39.50
C GLN A 114 7.55 16.80 40.51
N LYS A 115 8.81 17.15 40.21
CA LYS A 115 9.61 18.03 41.06
C LYS A 115 9.02 19.44 41.15
N ARG A 116 8.57 19.99 40.02
CA ARG A 116 7.92 21.31 39.95
C ARG A 116 6.62 21.32 40.75
N GLU A 117 5.81 20.29 40.62
CA GLU A 117 4.55 20.12 41.36
C GLU A 117 4.80 20.10 42.88
N LYS A 118 5.78 19.31 43.35
CA LYS A 118 6.19 19.30 44.77
C LYS A 118 6.63 20.68 45.26
N GLN A 119 7.37 21.43 44.44
CA GLN A 119 7.78 22.80 44.78
C GLN A 119 6.59 23.76 44.86
N LEU A 120 5.66 23.69 43.90
CA LEU A 120 4.44 24.51 43.91
C LEU A 120 3.60 24.24 45.16
N LYS A 121 3.41 22.97 45.52
CA LYS A 121 2.67 22.57 46.72
C LYS A 121 3.33 23.10 48.00
N LYS A 122 4.65 22.98 48.10
CA LYS A 122 5.40 23.55 49.24
C LYS A 122 5.27 25.08 49.30
N ASN A 123 5.29 25.76 48.16
CA ASN A 123 5.13 27.20 48.11
C ASN A 123 3.71 27.63 48.52
N GLU A 124 2.68 26.90 48.08
CA GLU A 124 1.30 27.13 48.50
C GLU A 124 1.14 26.98 50.02
N GLU A 125 1.68 25.91 50.60
CA GLU A 125 1.69 25.70 52.05
C GLU A 125 2.47 26.80 52.78
N SER A 126 3.65 27.18 52.26
CA SER A 126 4.47 28.25 52.85
C SER A 126 3.83 29.64 52.76
N LEU A 127 2.92 29.88 51.81
CA LEU A 127 2.18 31.15 51.70
C LEU A 127 0.91 31.15 52.55
N ARG A 128 0.37 29.99 52.90
CA ARG A 128 -0.82 29.86 53.76
C ARG A 128 -0.61 30.49 55.13
N GLU A 129 0.49 30.15 55.81
CA GLU A 129 0.77 30.66 57.16
C GLU A 129 0.89 32.19 57.22
N PRO A 130 1.66 32.87 56.34
CA PRO A 130 1.66 34.33 56.27
C PRO A 130 0.28 34.91 55.95
N TRP A 131 -0.50 34.30 55.06
CA TRP A 131 -1.84 34.78 54.74
C TRP A 131 -2.80 34.66 55.91
N ASP A 132 -2.74 33.56 56.66
CA ASP A 132 -3.53 33.36 57.87
C ASP A 132 -3.09 34.36 58.96
N ASN A 133 -1.78 34.63 59.06
CA ASN A 133 -1.26 35.67 59.95
C ASN A 133 -1.60 37.10 59.50
N VAL A 134 -1.79 37.40 58.22
CA VAL A 134 -2.31 38.72 57.83
C VAL A 134 -3.79 38.84 58.21
N LYS A 135 -4.54 37.72 58.18
CA LYS A 135 -5.98 37.71 58.44
C LYS A 135 -6.36 37.57 59.91
N HIS A 136 -5.48 37.06 60.79
CA HIS A 136 -5.85 36.77 62.19
C HIS A 136 -6.28 38.01 62.99
N THR A 137 -5.81 39.21 62.62
CA THR A 137 -6.24 40.49 63.23
C THR A 137 -7.43 41.14 62.53
N ASN A 138 -7.89 40.60 61.39
CA ASN A 138 -8.97 41.21 60.62
C ASN A 138 -10.32 40.79 61.21
N ILE A 139 -11.19 41.78 61.45
CA ILE A 139 -12.56 41.57 61.93
C ILE A 139 -13.52 41.81 60.77
N ARG A 140 -14.40 40.85 60.50
CA ARG A 140 -15.43 40.97 59.44
C ARG A 140 -16.77 41.36 60.04
N ILE A 141 -17.26 42.55 59.70
CA ILE A 141 -18.58 43.06 60.10
C ILE A 141 -19.57 42.78 58.96
N ILE A 142 -20.70 42.15 59.27
CA ILE A 142 -21.73 41.75 58.28
C ILE A 142 -23.07 42.36 58.70
N GLY A 143 -23.92 42.73 57.72
CA GLY A 143 -25.27 43.26 57.98
C GLY A 143 -25.32 44.79 58.08
N MET A 144 -24.22 45.48 57.75
CA MET A 144 -24.16 46.94 57.68
C MET A 144 -24.93 47.46 56.45
N PRO A 145 -25.81 48.47 56.61
CA PRO A 145 -26.46 49.17 55.50
C PRO A 145 -25.44 49.68 54.47
N GLU A 146 -25.76 49.46 53.20
CA GLU A 146 -24.91 49.92 52.09
C GLU A 146 -24.80 51.45 52.10
N GLY A 147 -23.56 51.96 52.13
CA GLY A 147 -23.27 53.41 52.12
C GLY A 147 -22.98 54.02 53.49
N GLU A 148 -23.27 53.31 54.59
CA GLU A 148 -23.01 53.83 55.95
C GLU A 148 -21.52 54.10 56.19
N GLU A 149 -20.65 53.23 55.66
CA GLU A 149 -19.19 53.40 55.68
C GLU A 149 -18.73 54.69 55.01
N ARG A 150 -19.35 55.08 53.90
CA ARG A 150 -19.00 56.32 53.17
C ARG A 150 -19.47 57.57 53.88
N GLU A 151 -20.55 57.46 54.67
CA GLU A 151 -21.15 58.58 55.39
C GLU A 151 -20.44 58.87 56.72
N LYS A 152 -20.17 57.82 57.50
CA LYS A 152 -19.64 57.94 58.87
C LYS A 152 -18.13 57.64 58.97
N GLY A 153 -17.58 56.89 58.02
CA GLY A 153 -16.21 56.35 58.06
C GLY A 153 -16.11 55.06 58.90
N THR A 154 -15.26 54.13 58.46
CA THR A 154 -15.11 52.77 59.03
C THR A 154 -14.74 52.79 60.52
N GLU A 155 -13.83 53.68 60.93
CA GLU A 155 -13.40 53.85 62.33
C GLU A 155 -14.58 54.22 63.23
N LYS A 156 -15.38 55.20 62.81
CA LYS A 156 -16.51 55.70 63.60
C LYS A 156 -17.58 54.63 63.78
N ILE A 157 -17.85 53.86 62.72
CA ILE A 157 -18.79 52.73 62.77
C ILE A 157 -18.30 51.67 63.74
N PHE A 158 -17.00 51.32 63.69
CA PHE A 158 -16.43 50.35 64.61
C PHE A 158 -16.55 50.82 66.07
N GLN A 159 -16.27 52.10 66.35
CA GLN A 159 -16.44 52.69 67.68
C GLN A 159 -17.90 52.67 68.16
N GLU A 160 -18.87 52.99 67.28
CA GLU A 160 -20.30 52.90 67.59
C GLU A 160 -20.68 51.45 67.99
N ILE A 161 -20.23 50.45 67.22
CA ILE A 161 -20.48 49.02 67.49
C ILE A 161 -19.90 48.59 68.84
N ILE A 162 -18.65 48.98 69.16
CA ILE A 162 -17.99 48.65 70.43
C ILE A 162 -18.70 49.33 71.61
N ALA A 163 -19.06 50.60 71.49
CA ALA A 163 -19.74 51.33 72.56
C ALA A 163 -21.12 50.75 72.87
N GLU A 164 -21.86 50.31 71.84
CA GLU A 164 -23.19 49.72 71.99
C GLU A 164 -23.14 48.30 72.57
N ASN A 165 -22.23 47.45 72.09
CA ASN A 165 -22.22 46.01 72.44
C ASN A 165 -21.23 45.66 73.57
N PHE A 166 -20.15 46.44 73.74
CA PHE A 166 -19.06 46.17 74.67
C PHE A 166 -18.68 47.42 75.48
N PRO A 167 -19.59 47.96 76.32
CA PRO A 167 -19.41 49.24 77.00
C PRO A 167 -18.20 49.30 77.94
N ASN A 168 -17.66 48.15 78.35
CA ASN A 168 -16.46 48.05 79.17
C ASN A 168 -15.14 48.16 78.37
N MET A 169 -15.16 47.99 77.04
CA MET A 169 -13.99 48.09 76.16
C MET A 169 -13.73 49.51 75.64
N GLY A 170 -14.74 50.39 75.64
CA GLY A 170 -14.67 51.74 75.06
C GLY A 170 -13.77 52.76 75.79
N LYS A 171 -12.96 52.34 76.77
CA LYS A 171 -12.03 53.22 77.51
C LYS A 171 -10.56 53.08 77.08
N GLU A 172 -10.24 52.06 76.29
CA GLU A 172 -8.89 51.86 75.74
C GLU A 172 -8.80 52.52 74.36
N SER A 173 -7.72 53.28 74.13
CA SER A 173 -7.51 54.01 72.88
C SER A 173 -7.15 53.07 71.72
N LEU A 174 -8.17 52.56 71.03
CA LEU A 174 -8.07 51.85 69.74
C LEU A 174 -7.52 52.83 68.69
N THR A 175 -6.22 52.79 68.40
CA THR A 175 -5.56 53.88 67.64
C THR A 175 -4.99 53.47 66.29
N GLN A 176 -5.19 52.23 65.83
CA GLN A 176 -4.71 51.78 64.52
C GLN A 176 -5.68 50.78 63.87
N ILE A 177 -6.90 51.23 63.52
CA ILE A 177 -7.77 50.47 62.62
C ILE A 177 -7.38 50.83 61.19
N GLN A 178 -7.19 49.82 60.37
CA GLN A 178 -6.99 49.97 58.93
C GLN A 178 -8.02 49.10 58.22
N GLU A 179 -8.58 49.63 57.14
CA GLU A 179 -9.40 48.84 56.24
C GLU A 179 -8.49 47.79 55.60
N ALA A 180 -8.84 46.51 55.79
CA ALA A 180 -8.19 45.43 55.07
C ALA A 180 -8.64 45.48 53.61
N GLN A 181 -7.68 45.45 52.68
CA GLN A 181 -7.93 45.45 51.23
C GLN A 181 -8.45 44.11 50.70
#